data_AF-A0A7S1KEV8-F1
#
_entry.id   AF-A0A7S1KEV8-F1
#
_cell.length_a   1.000
_cell.length_b   1.000
_cell.length_c   1.000
_cell.angle_alpha   90.00
_cell.angle_beta   90.00
_cell.angle_gamma   90.00
#
_symmetry.space_group_name_H-M   'P 1'
#
loop_
_entity.id
_entity.type
_entity.pdbx_description
1 polymer ?
#
loop_
_entity_poly.entity_id
_entity_poly.type
_entity_poly.pdbx_seq_one_letter_code
_entity_poly.pdbx_strand_id
1 'polypeptide(L)'
;FDGAAAPTDLPINWLTATNTEMLLPRGTNEATKRMAAGIVGRTLTGPHQLTALIRQQGANPRAVAGLRRKGSRCGFRTRCGLRVYSMLALAIDNTSGNTVLSIRANADLDAVALPQWTS
;
A
#
# COMPACT_ATOMS: atom_id res chain seq x y z
N PHE A 1 -23.57 -4.91 -8.12
CA PHE A 1 -22.21 -4.37 -7.96
C PHE A 1 -22.35 -3.18 -7.01
N ASP A 2 -22.30 -3.44 -5.69
CA ASP A 2 -22.30 -2.36 -4.71
C ASP A 2 -20.88 -1.86 -4.51
N GLY A 3 -20.70 -0.57 -4.77
CA GLY A 3 -19.43 0.12 -4.63
C GLY A 3 -19.01 0.19 -3.17
N ALA A 4 -17.76 -0.16 -2.89
CA ALA A 4 -17.15 0.06 -1.59
C ALA A 4 -17.30 1.54 -1.20
N ALA A 5 -17.92 1.80 -0.05
CA ALA A 5 -18.06 3.14 0.49
C ALA A 5 -16.67 3.73 0.79
N ALA A 6 -16.35 4.86 0.16
CA ALA A 6 -15.18 5.64 0.54
C ALA A 6 -15.39 6.18 1.97
N PRO A 7 -14.39 6.13 2.86
CA PRO A 7 -14.51 6.74 4.17
C PRO A 7 -14.72 8.26 4.00
N THR A 8 -15.86 8.76 4.45
CA THR A 8 -16.38 10.08 4.05
C THR A 8 -15.73 11.27 4.75
N ASP A 9 -14.87 11.12 5.76
CA ASP A 9 -14.11 12.25 6.31
C ASP A 9 -12.73 11.79 6.78
N LEU A 10 -11.74 11.87 5.88
CA LEU A 10 -10.35 11.76 6.31
C LEU A 10 -9.91 13.07 6.96
N PRO A 11 -9.08 13.03 8.02
CA PRO A 11 -8.53 14.25 8.58
C PRO A 11 -7.76 15.05 7.54
N ILE A 12 -7.72 16.37 7.73
CA ILE A 12 -7.00 17.29 6.83
C ILE A 12 -5.55 16.80 6.67
N ASN A 13 -5.06 16.79 5.42
CA ASN A 13 -3.73 16.32 5.00
C ASN A 13 -3.52 14.80 4.97
N TRP A 14 -4.57 13.99 5.07
CA TRP A 14 -4.49 12.57 4.77
C TRP A 14 -4.63 12.31 3.26
N LEU A 15 -3.78 11.45 2.73
CA LEU A 15 -3.86 10.95 1.38
C LEU A 15 -4.72 9.70 1.33
N THR A 16 -5.60 9.64 0.34
CA THR A 16 -6.27 8.41 -0.05
C THR A 16 -5.31 7.52 -0.83
N ALA A 17 -5.67 6.23 -0.98
CA ALA A 17 -4.97 5.33 -1.88
C ALA A 17 -4.89 5.87 -3.34
N THR A 18 -5.91 6.59 -3.82
CA THR A 18 -5.94 7.17 -5.17
C THR A 18 -4.92 8.30 -5.36
N ASN A 19 -4.60 9.02 -4.28
CA ASN A 19 -3.62 10.12 -4.28
C ASN A 19 -2.21 9.65 -3.89
N THR A 20 -2.04 8.34 -3.70
CA THR A 20 -0.80 7.71 -3.28
C THR A 20 -0.25 6.82 -4.38
N GLU A 21 1.04 6.93 -4.66
CA GLU A 21 1.78 6.01 -5.51
C GLU A 21 2.62 5.07 -4.65
N MET A 22 2.62 3.80 -5.05
CA MET A 22 3.52 2.80 -4.49
C MET A 22 4.80 2.72 -5.32
N LEU A 23 5.94 2.75 -4.63
CA LEU A 23 7.26 2.58 -5.20
C LEU A 23 7.85 1.25 -4.77
N LEU A 24 8.23 0.44 -5.75
CA LEU A 24 8.92 -0.83 -5.55
C LEU A 24 10.39 -0.71 -6.02
N PRO A 25 11.31 -1.50 -5.45
CA PRO A 25 12.68 -1.61 -5.96
C PRO A 25 12.70 -1.93 -7.45
N ARG A 26 13.67 -1.37 -8.19
CA ARG A 26 13.94 -1.80 -9.57
C ARG A 26 14.25 -3.29 -9.59
N GLY A 27 13.73 -4.01 -10.59
CA GLY A 27 13.88 -5.45 -10.71
C GLY A 27 12.89 -6.28 -9.87
N THR A 28 11.96 -5.64 -9.15
CA THR A 28 10.85 -6.37 -8.52
C THR A 28 10.06 -7.12 -9.60
N ASN A 29 9.85 -8.43 -9.40
CA ASN A 29 9.15 -9.27 -10.37
C ASN A 29 7.64 -8.95 -10.44
N GLU A 30 6.98 -9.32 -11.54
CA GLU A 30 5.57 -9.02 -11.78
C GLU A 30 4.64 -9.62 -10.72
N ALA A 31 4.92 -10.83 -10.25
CA ALA A 31 4.13 -11.47 -9.20
C ALA A 31 4.15 -10.67 -7.89
N THR A 32 5.32 -10.13 -7.51
CA THR A 32 5.48 -9.27 -6.34
C THR A 32 4.80 -7.91 -6.55
N LYS A 33 4.85 -7.34 -7.77
CA LYS A 33 4.11 -6.11 -8.08
C LYS A 33 2.60 -6.30 -7.92
N ARG A 34 2.06 -7.41 -8.44
CA ARG A 34 0.63 -7.79 -8.29
C ARG A 34 0.26 -7.97 -6.82
N MET A 35 1.08 -8.70 -6.07
CA MET A 35 0.89 -8.90 -4.63
C MET A 35 0.84 -7.55 -3.90
N ALA A 36 1.80 -6.67 -4.16
CA ALA A 36 1.90 -5.38 -3.49
C ALA A 36 0.73 -4.45 -3.85
N ALA A 37 0.34 -4.39 -5.13
CA ALA A 37 -0.82 -3.60 -5.57
C ALA A 37 -2.12 -4.11 -4.93
N GLY A 38 -2.26 -5.43 -4.81
CA GLY A 38 -3.42 -6.04 -4.18
C GLY A 38 -3.50 -5.84 -2.66
N ILE A 39 -2.35 -5.78 -1.97
CA ILE A 39 -2.29 -5.43 -0.54
C ILE A 39 -2.64 -3.96 -0.32
N VAL A 40 -2.02 -3.05 -1.08
CA VAL A 40 -2.26 -1.60 -0.93
C VAL A 40 -3.70 -1.23 -1.33
N GLY A 41 -4.23 -1.84 -2.38
CA GLY A 41 -5.61 -1.64 -2.83
C GLY A 41 -6.64 -2.48 -2.08
N ARG A 42 -6.22 -3.36 -1.15
CA ARG A 42 -7.08 -4.32 -0.43
C ARG A 42 -7.96 -5.19 -1.32
N THR A 43 -7.44 -5.57 -2.49
CA THR A 43 -8.16 -6.39 -3.47
C THR A 43 -7.82 -7.89 -3.40
N LEU A 44 -6.81 -8.28 -2.62
CA LEU A 44 -6.47 -9.69 -2.38
C LEU A 44 -7.27 -10.25 -1.21
N THR A 45 -8.52 -10.62 -1.47
CA THR A 45 -9.48 -11.04 -0.43
C THR A 45 -9.41 -12.52 -0.08
N GLY A 46 -8.74 -13.34 -0.91
CA GLY A 46 -8.65 -14.78 -0.71
C GLY A 46 -7.25 -15.26 -0.30
N PRO A 47 -7.12 -16.10 0.75
CA PRO A 47 -5.82 -16.68 1.14
C PRO A 47 -5.19 -17.52 0.01
N HIS A 48 -6.01 -18.17 -0.82
CA HIS A 48 -5.56 -18.93 -1.97
C HIS A 48 -4.93 -18.04 -3.06
N GLN A 49 -5.47 -16.83 -3.29
CA GLN A 49 -4.93 -15.91 -4.30
C GLN A 49 -3.52 -15.46 -3.92
N LEU A 50 -3.33 -15.04 -2.66
CA LEU A 50 -2.02 -14.65 -2.15
C LEU A 50 -1.05 -15.84 -2.14
N THR A 51 -1.50 -17.01 -1.72
CA THR A 51 -0.68 -18.23 -1.71
C THR A 51 -0.24 -18.61 -3.12
N ALA A 52 -1.11 -18.51 -4.12
CA ALA A 52 -0.76 -18.78 -5.51
C ALA A 52 0.29 -17.79 -6.04
N LEU A 53 0.14 -16.50 -5.73
CA LEU A 53 1.15 -15.49 -6.11
C LEU A 53 2.53 -15.84 -5.52
N ILE A 54 2.59 -16.24 -4.25
CA ILE A 54 3.85 -16.56 -3.57
C ILE A 54 4.44 -17.89 -4.06
N ARG A 55 3.64 -18.97 -4.00
CA ARG A 55 4.13 -20.34 -4.22
C ARG A 55 4.25 -20.71 -5.68
N GLN A 56 3.34 -20.24 -6.53
CA GLN A 56 3.29 -20.64 -7.94
C GLN A 56 3.90 -19.60 -8.86
N GLN A 57 3.78 -18.30 -8.54
CA GLN A 57 4.26 -17.22 -9.40
C GLN A 57 5.55 -16.55 -8.87
N GLY A 58 6.06 -16.97 -7.71
CA GLY A 58 7.33 -16.49 -7.16
C GLY A 58 7.27 -15.06 -6.61
N ALA A 59 6.11 -14.59 -6.15
CA ALA A 59 6.03 -13.32 -5.43
C ALA A 59 6.87 -13.40 -4.14
N ASN A 60 7.62 -12.33 -3.85
CA ASN A 60 8.44 -12.26 -2.64
C ASN A 60 7.59 -11.72 -1.45
N PRO A 61 7.23 -12.54 -0.46
CA PRO A 61 6.43 -12.10 0.69
C PRO A 61 7.19 -11.12 1.61
N ARG A 62 8.52 -11.07 1.51
CA ARG A 62 9.39 -10.15 2.26
C ARG A 62 9.65 -8.84 1.52
N ALA A 63 8.94 -8.61 0.42
CA ALA A 63 9.04 -7.37 -0.31
C ALA A 63 8.67 -6.18 0.57
N VAL A 64 9.24 -5.04 0.21
CA VAL A 64 9.01 -3.76 0.87
C VAL A 64 8.62 -2.75 -0.20
N ALA A 65 7.74 -1.81 0.14
CA ALA A 65 7.37 -0.72 -0.75
C ALA A 65 7.39 0.61 -0.03
N GLY A 66 7.79 1.65 -0.76
CA GLY A 66 7.59 3.01 -0.32
C GLY A 66 6.25 3.54 -0.80
N LEU A 67 5.67 4.45 -0.02
CA LEU A 67 4.48 5.19 -0.42
C LEU A 67 4.85 6.67 -0.60
N ARG A 68 4.29 7.31 -1.62
CA ARG A 68 4.49 8.74 -1.86
C ARG A 68 3.21 9.38 -2.40
N ARG A 69 3.09 10.69 -2.24
CA ARG A 69 2.07 11.46 -2.96
C ARG A 69 2.27 11.32 -4.47
N LYS A 70 1.18 11.13 -5.20
CA LYS A 70 1.17 11.08 -6.67
C LYS A 70 1.81 12.35 -7.26
N GLY A 71 2.64 12.20 -8.29
CA GLY A 71 3.36 13.33 -8.92
C GLY A 71 4.60 13.84 -8.17
N SER A 72 4.94 13.28 -6.99
CA SER A 72 6.18 13.61 -6.29
C SER A 72 7.41 13.09 -7.06
N ARG A 73 8.49 13.90 -7.12
CA ARG A 73 9.73 13.55 -7.82
C ARG A 73 10.66 12.61 -7.04
N CYS A 74 10.31 12.27 -5.80
CA CYS A 74 11.13 11.42 -4.94
C CYS A 74 10.95 9.94 -5.27
N GLY A 75 12.00 9.26 -5.71
CA GLY A 75 12.03 7.85 -6.06
C GLY A 75 12.56 6.94 -4.95
N PHE A 76 12.57 5.62 -5.21
CA PHE A 76 12.87 4.57 -4.22
C PHE A 76 14.27 4.67 -3.60
N ARG A 77 15.25 5.15 -4.38
CA ARG A 77 16.65 5.33 -3.94
C ARG A 77 17.05 6.79 -3.78
N THR A 78 16.13 7.73 -3.94
CA THR A 78 16.44 9.16 -3.93
C THR A 78 16.58 9.64 -2.48
N ARG A 79 17.46 10.61 -2.23
CA ARG A 79 17.80 11.19 -0.90
C ARG A 79 16.63 11.83 -0.13
N CYS A 80 15.39 11.65 -0.57
CA CYS A 80 14.21 12.26 0.04
C CYS A 80 13.67 11.54 1.28
N GLY A 81 14.34 10.54 1.87
CA GLY A 81 13.84 9.89 3.09
C GLY A 81 12.57 9.05 2.92
N LEU A 82 12.46 8.30 1.82
CA LEU A 82 11.29 7.43 1.57
C LEU A 82 11.07 6.44 2.72
N ARG A 83 9.95 6.58 3.42
CA ARG A 83 9.50 5.55 4.36
C ARG A 83 9.08 4.32 3.57
N VAL A 84 9.71 3.20 3.91
CA VAL A 84 9.46 1.91 3.30
C VAL A 84 8.76 1.02 4.32
N TYR A 85 7.68 0.38 3.90
CA TYR A 85 6.90 -0.54 4.71
C TYR A 85 7.09 -1.97 4.20
N SER A 86 7.11 -2.93 5.11
CA SER A 86 7.00 -4.34 4.73
C SER A 86 5.59 -4.60 4.20
N MET A 87 5.48 -5.49 3.20
CA MET A 87 4.16 -5.90 2.69
C MET A 87 3.29 -6.51 3.79
N LEU A 88 3.91 -7.24 4.71
CA LEU A 88 3.21 -7.82 5.86
C LEU A 88 2.63 -6.73 6.78
N ALA A 89 3.39 -5.67 7.07
CA ALA A 89 2.87 -4.56 7.87
C ALA A 89 1.68 -3.89 7.17
N LEU A 90 1.78 -3.61 5.87
CA LEU A 90 0.67 -3.01 5.11
C LEU A 90 -0.55 -3.94 4.97
N ALA A 91 -0.36 -5.25 5.02
CA ALA A 91 -1.45 -6.22 4.94
C ALA A 91 -2.19 -6.39 6.27
N ILE A 92 -1.47 -6.40 7.39
CA ILE A 92 -2.05 -6.52 8.73
C ILE A 92 -2.66 -5.21 9.20
N ASP A 93 -2.04 -4.08 8.84
CA ASP A 93 -2.56 -2.76 9.18
C ASP A 93 -3.99 -2.64 8.66
N ASN A 94 -4.98 -2.57 9.53
CA ASN A 94 -6.39 -2.48 9.16
C ASN A 94 -7.00 -1.23 9.78
N THR A 95 -6.20 -0.16 9.92
CA THR A 95 -6.40 0.96 10.84
C THR A 95 -7.86 1.28 11.11
N SER A 96 -8.31 0.86 12.30
CA SER A 96 -9.28 1.45 13.25
C SER A 96 -10.28 2.51 12.77
N GLY A 97 -10.72 2.46 11.51
CA GLY A 97 -11.43 3.57 10.85
C GLY A 97 -10.58 4.82 10.65
N ASN A 98 -9.28 4.70 10.34
CA ASN A 98 -8.36 5.84 10.13
C ASN A 98 -8.14 6.75 11.36
N THR A 99 -8.34 6.21 12.57
CA THR A 99 -8.19 6.98 13.83
C THR A 99 -6.75 7.02 14.36
N VAL A 100 -5.85 6.17 13.85
CA VAL A 100 -4.44 6.12 14.26
C VAL A 100 -3.53 6.30 13.05
N LEU A 101 -2.54 7.19 13.19
CA LEU A 101 -1.53 7.50 12.17
C LEU A 101 -0.43 6.42 12.10
N SER A 102 -0.64 5.33 11.35
CA SER A 102 0.35 4.24 11.20
C SER A 102 1.11 4.26 9.88
N ILE A 103 0.50 4.74 8.80
CA ILE A 103 1.09 4.76 7.45
C ILE A 103 1.29 6.20 6.98
N ARG A 104 2.48 6.51 6.47
CA ARG A 104 2.87 7.83 5.94
C ARG A 104 3.48 7.73 4.55
N ALA A 105 3.13 8.69 3.70
CA ALA A 105 3.78 8.94 2.42
C ALA A 105 5.00 9.85 2.59
N ASN A 106 5.97 9.71 1.69
CA ASN A 106 7.17 10.52 1.72
C ASN A 106 6.99 11.91 1.09
N ALA A 107 7.78 12.87 1.61
CA ALA A 107 7.91 14.32 1.35
C ALA A 107 7.35 15.20 2.48
N ASP A 108 6.13 14.96 2.96
CA ASP A 108 5.46 15.90 3.88
C ASP A 108 4.95 15.25 5.18
N LEU A 109 5.32 13.99 5.44
CA LEU A 109 4.76 13.15 6.52
C LEU A 109 3.24 12.95 6.42
N ASP A 110 2.65 13.17 5.25
CA ASP A 110 1.22 12.94 4.99
C ASP A 110 0.82 11.54 5.40
N ALA A 111 -0.22 11.43 6.20
CA ALA A 111 -0.82 10.17 6.54
C ALA A 111 -1.47 9.53 5.31
N VAL A 112 -1.47 8.22 5.20
CA VAL A 112 -2.13 7.50 4.12
C VAL A 112 -3.25 6.65 4.72
N ALA A 113 -4.48 6.91 4.27
CA ALA A 113 -5.60 6.01 4.50
C ALA A 113 -5.70 5.01 3.34
N LEU A 114 -5.40 3.75 3.64
CA LEU A 114 -5.69 2.64 2.73
C LEU A 114 -7.16 2.25 2.85
N PRO A 115 -7.75 1.60 1.82
CA PRO A 115 -9.07 1.01 1.94
C PRO A 115 -9.12 0.02 3.09
N GLN A 116 -10.32 -0.30 3.58
CA GLN A 116 -10.51 -1.40 4.50
C GLN A 116 -10.51 -2.74 3.73
N TRP A 117 -10.13 -3.83 4.39
CA TRP A 117 -10.40 -5.15 3.83
C TRP A 117 -11.92 -5.38 3.74
N THR A 118 -12.39 -5.87 2.61
CA THR A 118 -13.78 -6.35 2.52
C THR A 118 -13.88 -7.67 3.30
N SER A 119 -14.82 -7.74 4.23
CA SER A 119 -15.15 -8.99 4.94
C SER A 119 -15.83 -10.01 4.04
#